data_AF-A0AAV2H3E5-F1
#
_entry.id   AF-A0AAV2H3E5-F1
#
_cell.length_a   1.000
_cell.length_b   1.000
_cell.length_c   1.000
_cell.angle_alpha   90.00
_cell.angle_beta   90.00
_cell.angle_gamma   90.00
#
_symmetry.space_group_name_H-M   'P 1'
#
loop_
_entity.id
_entity.type
_entity.pdbx_description
1 polymer ?
#
loop_
_entity_poly.entity_id
_entity_poly.type
_entity_poly.pdbx_seq_one_letter_code
_entity_poly.pdbx_strand_id
1 'polypeptide(L)'
;CERGWYGSLCQYKCHCSNNSCTKCDMGWFGPACQYGKLYGPDDLITDADDATCVTNITSLEVVWNVSYPFTWLRLTTRHEGE
;
A
#
# COMPACT_ATOMS: atom_id res chain seq x y z
N CYS A 1 -13.25 19.97 -3.19
CA CYS A 1 -11.87 19.68 -3.62
C CYS A 1 -11.81 19.67 -5.13
N GLU A 2 -10.66 19.99 -5.72
CA GLU A 2 -10.41 19.71 -7.13
C GLU A 2 -10.52 18.21 -7.41
N ARG A 3 -10.75 17.84 -8.67
CA ARG A 3 -10.92 16.44 -9.07
C ARG A 3 -9.67 15.64 -8.70
N GLY A 4 -9.86 14.52 -8.01
CA GLY A 4 -8.76 13.67 -7.53
C GLY A 4 -8.16 14.10 -6.20
N TRP A 5 -8.70 15.11 -5.52
CA TRP A 5 -8.29 15.48 -4.16
C TRP A 5 -9.41 15.24 -3.14
N TYR A 6 -9.05 14.86 -1.91
CA TYR A 6 -9.98 14.54 -0.84
C TYR A 6 -9.44 14.92 0.55
N GLY A 7 -10.26 14.74 1.58
CA GLY A 7 -9.98 15.17 2.96
C GLY A 7 -10.69 16.46 3.33
N SER A 8 -10.78 16.76 4.63
CA SER A 8 -11.45 17.97 5.14
C SER A 8 -10.87 19.27 4.60
N LEU A 9 -9.60 19.26 4.19
CA LEU A 9 -8.88 20.40 3.62
C LEU A 9 -8.38 20.11 2.19
N CYS A 10 -8.90 19.07 1.52
CA CYS A 10 -8.44 18.67 0.18
C CYS A 10 -6.93 18.38 0.10
N GLN A 11 -6.33 17.94 1.21
CA GLN A 11 -4.89 17.78 1.35
C GLN A 11 -4.36 16.46 0.79
N TYR A 12 -5.24 15.52 0.46
CA TYR A 12 -4.86 14.19 -0.01
C TYR A 12 -5.20 14.00 -1.47
N LYS A 13 -4.26 13.47 -2.26
CA LYS A 13 -4.43 13.20 -3.68
C LYS A 13 -4.72 11.71 -3.91
N CYS A 14 -5.73 11.38 -4.71
CA CYS A 14 -5.93 10.02 -5.20
C CYS A 14 -4.99 9.71 -6.36
N HIS A 15 -4.46 8.49 -6.37
CA HIS A 15 -3.79 7.88 -7.51
C HIS A 15 -4.68 6.76 -8.12
N CYS A 16 -5.52 7.18 -9.07
CA CYS A 16 -6.69 6.47 -9.55
C CYS A 16 -6.68 6.38 -11.09
N SER A 17 -6.87 5.19 -11.65
CA SER A 17 -6.97 4.99 -13.12
C SER A 17 -8.19 5.68 -13.73
N ASN A 18 -9.29 5.71 -12.99
CA ASN A 18 -10.49 6.47 -13.28
C ASN A 18 -10.84 7.24 -12.01
N ASN A 19 -11.23 8.51 -12.16
CA ASN A 19 -11.51 9.49 -11.08
C ASN A 19 -12.49 9.06 -9.96
N SER A 20 -12.93 7.80 -9.92
CA SER A 20 -13.87 7.22 -8.97
C SER A 20 -13.22 6.50 -7.76
N CYS A 21 -11.89 6.45 -7.60
CA CYS A 21 -11.21 5.73 -6.50
C CYS A 21 -11.61 4.26 -6.31
N THR A 22 -12.34 3.69 -7.26
CA THR A 22 -12.76 2.29 -7.24
C THR A 22 -11.64 1.35 -7.67
N LYS A 23 -10.65 1.85 -8.42
CA LYS A 23 -9.48 1.09 -8.87
C LYS A 23 -8.21 1.96 -8.84
N CYS A 24 -7.27 1.58 -7.99
CA CYS A 24 -5.99 2.26 -7.83
C CYS A 24 -5.07 2.04 -9.01
N ASP A 25 -4.23 3.04 -9.29
CA ASP A 25 -3.10 2.86 -10.19
C ASP A 25 -2.13 1.82 -9.66
N MET A 26 -1.34 1.21 -10.55
CA MET A 26 -0.31 0.26 -10.16
C MET A 26 0.64 0.91 -9.15
N GLY A 27 0.88 0.21 -8.02
CA GLY A 27 1.71 0.73 -6.94
C GLY A 27 0.98 1.59 -5.90
N TRP A 28 -0.33 1.79 -6.02
CA TRP A 28 -1.13 2.55 -5.06
C TRP A 28 -2.23 1.70 -4.41
N PHE A 29 -2.58 2.01 -3.16
CA PHE A 29 -3.60 1.29 -2.40
C PHE A 29 -4.26 2.14 -1.31
N GLY A 30 -5.20 1.53 -0.59
CA GLY A 30 -6.00 2.18 0.45
C GLY A 30 -7.39 2.60 -0.05
N PRO A 31 -8.30 3.00 0.86
CA PRO A 31 -9.70 3.34 0.52
C PRO A 31 -9.87 4.42 -0.54
N ALA A 32 -8.86 5.27 -0.72
CA ALA A 32 -8.82 6.36 -1.71
C ALA A 32 -7.52 6.33 -2.53
N CYS A 33 -6.86 5.17 -2.65
CA CYS A 33 -5.59 4.99 -3.36
C CYS A 33 -4.51 6.03 -2.98
N GLN A 34 -4.48 6.39 -1.70
CA GLN A 34 -3.64 7.46 -1.17
C GLN A 34 -2.27 6.99 -0.72
N TYR A 35 -2.07 5.68 -0.67
CA TYR A 35 -0.88 5.05 -0.13
C TYR A 35 -0.06 4.45 -1.26
N GLY A 36 1.16 4.94 -1.42
CA GLY A 36 2.11 4.38 -2.37
C GLY A 36 2.81 3.16 -1.77
N LYS A 37 3.00 2.12 -2.57
CA LYS A 37 3.93 1.03 -2.27
C LYS A 37 5.35 1.59 -2.33
N LEU A 38 6.06 1.51 -1.20
CA LEU A 38 7.43 2.00 -1.09
C LEU A 38 8.48 0.89 -1.32
N TYR A 39 8.03 -0.33 -1.54
CA TYR A 39 8.87 -1.48 -1.89
C TYR A 39 8.66 -1.81 -3.38
N GLY A 40 9.73 -2.27 -4.04
CA GLY A 40 9.64 -2.83 -5.40
C GLY A 40 9.04 -4.25 -5.39
N PRO A 41 8.80 -4.87 -6.56
CA PRO A 41 8.44 -6.28 -6.65
C PRO A 41 9.66 -7.12 -6.21
N ASP A 42 9.85 -7.20 -4.91
CA ASP A 42 10.74 -8.15 -4.29
C ASP A 42 9.84 -9.22 -3.69
N ASP A 43 9.83 -10.37 -4.36
CA ASP A 43 9.07 -11.57 -3.98
C ASP A 43 9.45 -12.06 -2.57
N LEU A 44 10.41 -11.41 -1.90
CA LEU A 44 10.74 -11.64 -0.50
C LEU A 44 9.75 -10.97 0.49
N ILE A 45 9.15 -9.84 0.12
CA ILE A 45 8.32 -9.01 1.03
C ILE A 45 6.83 -9.15 0.73
N THR A 46 6.47 -9.26 -0.56
CA THR A 46 5.08 -9.44 -0.98
C THR A 46 5.03 -10.12 -2.35
N ASP A 47 4.06 -11.00 -2.54
CA ASP A 47 3.61 -11.54 -3.83
C ASP A 47 2.46 -10.71 -4.43
N ALA A 48 2.13 -9.58 -3.78
CA ALA A 48 1.00 -8.71 -4.06
C ALA A 48 -0.38 -9.41 -4.02
N ASP A 49 -0.49 -10.58 -3.40
CA ASP A 49 -1.74 -11.30 -3.20
C ASP A 49 -2.01 -11.46 -1.69
N ASP A 50 -3.00 -10.72 -1.20
CA ASP A 50 -3.42 -10.74 0.21
C ASP A 50 -4.02 -12.10 0.64
N ALA A 51 -4.29 -13.02 -0.29
CA ALA A 51 -4.79 -14.37 0.00
C ALA A 51 -3.69 -15.41 0.19
N THR A 52 -2.46 -15.10 -0.20
CA THR A 52 -1.30 -15.99 -0.08
C THR A 52 -0.28 -15.47 0.93
N CYS A 53 0.67 -16.33 1.29
CA CYS A 53 1.80 -15.96 2.12
C CYS A 53 3.08 -16.22 1.34
N VAL A 54 3.97 -15.24 1.38
CA VAL A 54 5.21 -15.23 0.60
C VAL A 54 6.18 -16.32 1.04
N THR A 55 6.55 -16.35 2.34
CA THR A 55 7.42 -17.37 2.96
C THR A 55 7.30 -17.35 4.50
N ASN A 56 7.94 -18.31 5.18
CA ASN A 56 8.12 -18.30 6.64
C ASN A 56 9.29 -17.37 7.04
N ILE A 57 8.99 -16.08 7.25
CA ILE A 57 9.98 -15.06 7.62
C ILE A 57 9.91 -14.84 9.14
N THR A 58 11.05 -14.97 9.83
CA THR A 58 11.17 -14.66 11.27
C THR A 58 11.58 -13.21 11.53
N SER A 59 12.37 -12.62 10.63
CA SER A 59 12.80 -11.22 10.69
C SER A 59 12.96 -10.65 9.29
N LEU A 60 12.52 -9.40 9.09
CA LEU A 60 12.65 -8.67 7.83
C LEU A 60 13.22 -7.28 8.11
N GLU A 61 14.30 -6.91 7.42
CA GLU A 61 14.88 -5.58 7.43
C GLU A 61 14.68 -4.94 6.05
N VAL A 62 14.08 -3.74 6.02
CA VAL A 62 13.82 -2.99 4.79
C VAL A 62 14.51 -1.64 4.88
N VAL A 63 15.41 -1.37 3.93
CA VAL A 63 16.13 -0.10 3.83
C VAL A 63 15.67 0.61 2.55
N TRP A 64 14.97 1.73 2.72
CA TRP A 64 14.56 2.56 1.59
C TRP A 64 15.71 3.45 1.11
N ASN A 65 15.84 3.60 -0.22
CA ASN A 65 16.78 4.52 -0.86
C ASN A 65 16.32 5.99 -0.82
N VAL A 66 15.10 6.24 -0.34
CA VAL A 66 14.50 7.56 -0.20
C VAL A 66 14.00 7.76 1.23
N SER A 67 14.21 8.96 1.76
CA SER A 67 13.62 9.34 3.04
C SER A 67 12.10 9.44 2.89
N TYR A 68 11.38 8.69 3.71
CA TYR A 68 9.93 8.72 3.74
C TYR A 68 9.43 8.95 5.17
N PRO A 69 8.47 9.89 5.39
CA PRO A 69 7.85 10.06 6.68
C PRO A 69 6.96 8.84 6.97
N PHE A 70 7.51 7.91 7.76
CA PHE A 70 6.81 6.70 8.15
C PHE A 70 5.60 7.06 9.03
N THR A 71 4.41 6.79 8.50
CA THR A 71 3.14 7.16 9.16
C THR A 71 2.33 5.93 9.56
N TRP A 72 2.38 4.87 8.78
CA TRP A 72 1.69 3.60 9.05
C TRP A 72 2.36 2.47 8.28
N LEU A 73 2.13 1.24 8.75
CA LEU A 73 2.51 0.00 8.10
C LEU A 73 1.28 -0.88 8.00
N ARG A 74 1.05 -1.48 6.82
CA ARG A 74 0.04 -2.51 6.64
C ARG A 74 0.71 -3.88 6.69
N LEU A 75 0.28 -4.72 7.61
CA LEU A 75 0.65 -6.13 7.71
C LEU A 75 -0.60 -6.96 7.41
N THR A 76 -0.50 -7.87 6.45
CA THR A 76 -1.52 -8.90 6.21
C THR A 76 -0.99 -10.20 6.81
N THR A 77 -1.71 -10.76 7.78
CA THR A 77 -1.35 -12.02 8.43
C THR A 77 -2.45 -13.04 8.22
N ARG A 78 -2.09 -14.27 7.88
CA ARG A 78 -3.02 -15.39 7.93
C ARG A 78 -3.03 -15.96 9.34
N HIS A 79 -4.21 -16.00 9.97
CA HIS A 79 -4.39 -16.75 11.21
C HIS A 79 -4.63 -18.21 10.83
N GLU A 80 -3.79 -19.13 11.31
CA GLU A 80 -4.07 -20.56 11.21
C GLU A 80 -4.71 -21.04 12.53
N GLY A 81 -6.00 -21.42 12.46
CA GLY A 81 -6.80 -22.03 13.55
C GLY A 81 -7.97 -21.15 14.00
N GLU A 82 -9.21 -21.64 14.16
CA GLU A 82 -9.74 -23.03 14.30
C GLU A 82 -10.56 -23.55 13.11
#